data_AF-A0A499UAB7-F1
#
_entry.id   AF-A0A499UAB7-F1
#
_cell.length_a   1.000
_cell.length_b   1.000
_cell.length_c   1.000
_cell.angle_alpha   90.00
_cell.angle_beta   90.00
_cell.angle_gamma   90.00
#
_symmetry.space_group_name_H-M   'P 1'
#
loop_
_entity.id
_entity.type
_entity.pdbx_description
1 polymer ?
#
loop_
_entity_poly.entity_id
_entity_poly.type
_entity_poly.pdbx_seq_one_letter_code
_entity_poly.pdbx_strand_id
1 'polypeptide(L)'
;MITHITDRSSAQPVGPPPPFDPELAPVIEILTSLRSPDAYRLDNIVEMRKPVPGVETPTDEVLSRGGTYSVQEWAVPGPDGEPDISLLICLPKHAATPTPAIYHIHGGGMIVGDNRFGLVEMLNLAEPMGMAVVSVEYRLSPETPHPGPVEDCYAGLVWVSDHAHELNSTLNASSSAVRAPAVASRQVSP
;
A
#
# COMPACT_ATOMS: atom_id res chain seq x y z
N MET A 1 -14.42 16.44 14.25
CA MET A 1 -14.61 15.72 15.53
C MET A 1 -13.23 15.56 16.14
N ILE A 2 -12.91 16.29 17.21
CA ILE A 2 -11.55 16.35 17.79
C ILE A 2 -11.39 15.12 18.68
N THR A 3 -10.51 14.19 18.31
CA THR A 3 -10.19 13.02 19.13
C THR A 3 -9.41 13.50 20.35
N HIS A 4 -10.06 13.52 21.52
CA HIS A 4 -9.37 13.69 22.79
C HIS A 4 -8.39 12.53 22.97
N ILE A 5 -7.09 12.79 22.85
CA ILE A 5 -6.06 11.87 23.36
C ILE A 5 -6.22 11.89 24.88
N THR A 6 -6.79 10.81 25.42
CA THR A 6 -6.88 10.61 26.87
C THR A 6 -5.46 10.61 27.44
N ASP A 7 -5.22 11.46 28.42
CA ASP A 7 -3.97 11.52 29.17
C ASP A 7 -3.61 10.12 29.70
N ARG A 8 -2.53 9.52 29.18
CA ARG A 8 -2.07 8.19 29.59
C ARG A 8 -1.40 8.20 30.97
N SER A 9 -1.25 9.37 31.60
CA SER A 9 -0.57 9.53 32.89
C SER A 9 -1.27 8.79 34.05
N SER A 10 -2.53 8.35 33.88
CA SER A 10 -3.27 7.57 34.87
C SER A 10 -3.24 6.04 34.68
N ALA A 11 -2.53 5.52 33.67
CA ALA A 11 -2.48 4.07 33.43
C ALA A 11 -1.58 3.37 34.47
N GLN A 12 -2.15 2.46 35.26
CA GLN A 12 -1.39 1.60 36.18
C GLN A 12 -0.38 0.74 35.40
N PRO A 13 0.91 0.69 35.79
CA PRO A 13 1.89 -0.15 35.11
C PRO A 13 1.53 -1.63 35.22
N VAL A 14 1.20 -2.27 34.10
CA VAL A 14 0.92 -3.71 34.00
C VAL A 14 2.22 -4.50 33.86
N GLY A 15 3.02 -4.52 34.93
CA GLY A 15 4.25 -5.32 35.02
C GLY A 15 5.31 -4.99 33.94
N PRO A 16 6.42 -5.75 33.89
CA PRO A 16 7.34 -5.67 32.76
C PRO A 16 6.69 -6.29 31.51
N PRO A 17 7.03 -5.80 30.29
CA PRO A 17 6.59 -6.45 29.06
C PRO A 17 7.09 -7.90 29.03
N PRO A 18 6.31 -8.84 28.46
CA PRO A 18 6.79 -10.20 28.22
C PRO A 18 8.13 -10.18 27.46
N PRO A 19 9.05 -11.13 27.74
CA PRO A 19 10.29 -11.22 26.98
C PRO A 19 10.00 -11.54 25.52
N PHE A 20 10.88 -11.10 24.62
CA PHE A 20 10.84 -11.50 23.22
C PHE A 20 11.04 -13.02 23.08
N ASP A 21 10.49 -13.58 22.02
CA ASP A 21 10.79 -14.96 21.62
C ASP A 21 12.31 -15.09 21.36
N PRO A 22 13.00 -16.07 21.98
CA PRO A 22 14.43 -16.29 21.76
C PRO A 22 14.81 -16.47 20.28
N GLU A 23 13.92 -17.00 19.44
CA GLU A 23 14.16 -17.14 17.99
C GLU A 23 14.25 -15.79 17.27
N LEU A 24 13.68 -14.73 17.85
CA LEU A 24 13.75 -13.37 17.33
C LEU A 24 15.00 -12.62 17.77
N ALA A 25 15.77 -13.12 18.75
CA ALA A 25 16.94 -12.41 19.28
C ALA A 25 17.95 -12.01 18.20
N PRO A 26 18.33 -12.90 17.24
CA PRO A 26 19.25 -12.52 16.17
C PRO A 26 18.67 -11.44 15.25
N VAL A 27 17.36 -11.49 14.99
CA VAL A 27 16.66 -10.53 14.12
C VAL A 27 16.58 -9.15 14.80
N ILE A 28 16.36 -9.11 16.11
CA ILE A 28 16.33 -7.86 16.88
C ILE A 28 17.67 -7.13 16.80
N GLU A 29 18.79 -7.86 16.92
CA GLU A 29 20.13 -7.28 16.78
C GLU A 29 20.33 -6.65 15.39
N ILE A 30 19.93 -7.37 14.34
CA ILE A 30 20.01 -6.86 12.95
C ILE A 30 19.12 -5.63 12.77
N LEU A 31 17.85 -5.70 13.17
CA LEU A 31 16.91 -4.59 13.02
C LEU A 31 17.38 -3.32 13.74
N THR A 32 17.91 -3.47 14.96
CA THR A 32 18.42 -2.35 15.76
C THR A 32 19.69 -1.75 15.13
N SER A 33 20.50 -2.57 14.44
CA SER A 33 21.67 -2.10 13.69
C SER A 33 21.31 -1.31 12.42
N LEU A 34 20.20 -1.68 11.75
CA LEU A 34 19.70 -1.02 10.54
C LEU A 34 18.96 0.29 10.87
N ARG A 35 18.18 0.29 11.95
CA ARG A 35 17.40 1.45 12.40
C ARG A 35 17.53 1.56 13.91
N SER A 36 18.22 2.61 14.35
CA SER A 36 18.20 3.03 15.75
C SER A 36 16.76 3.29 16.23
N PRO A 37 16.43 3.02 17.50
CA PRO A 37 15.15 3.43 18.09
C PRO A 37 14.84 4.93 17.92
N ASP A 38 15.87 5.78 17.84
CA ASP A 38 15.73 7.23 17.63
C ASP A 38 15.48 7.62 16.17
N ALA A 39 15.42 6.65 15.24
CA ALA A 39 15.09 6.91 13.85
C ALA A 39 13.67 7.46 13.68
N TYR A 40 12.74 7.10 14.57
CA TYR A 40 11.32 7.44 14.51
C TYR A 40 11.00 8.81 15.12
N ARG A 41 11.72 9.85 14.68
CA ARG A 41 11.52 11.24 15.11
C ARG A 41 11.16 12.13 13.93
N LEU A 42 10.42 13.21 14.20
CA LEU A 42 9.93 14.14 13.17
C LEU A 42 11.07 14.75 12.34
N ASP A 43 12.19 15.08 12.98
CA ASP A 43 13.41 15.62 12.37
C ASP A 43 14.19 14.59 11.53
N ASN A 44 13.91 13.30 11.69
CA ASN A 44 14.57 12.21 10.98
C ASN A 44 13.73 11.63 9.81
N ILE A 45 12.53 12.14 9.54
CA ILE A 45 11.59 11.55 8.55
C ILE A 45 12.23 11.41 7.16
N VAL A 46 12.99 12.40 6.71
CA VAL A 46 13.65 12.36 5.39
C VAL A 46 14.64 11.19 5.31
N GLU A 47 15.44 10.97 6.36
CA GLU A 47 16.34 9.81 6.45
C GLU A 47 15.58 8.50 6.60
N MET A 48 14.44 8.53 7.29
CA MET A 48 13.57 7.37 7.48
C MET A 48 12.95 6.89 6.16
N ARG A 49 12.68 7.79 5.22
CA ARG A 49 12.16 7.46 3.89
C ARG A 49 13.21 6.99 2.89
N LYS A 50 14.50 7.11 3.22
CA LYS A 50 15.55 6.58 2.33
C LYS A 50 15.48 5.05 2.27
N PRO A 51 15.80 4.46 1.11
CA PRO A 51 15.93 3.01 0.97
C PRO A 51 16.88 2.45 2.02
N VAL A 52 16.49 1.34 2.64
CA VAL A 52 17.35 0.63 3.57
C VAL A 52 18.31 -0.23 2.76
N PRO A 53 19.64 -0.15 2.97
CA PRO A 53 20.59 -1.00 2.28
C PRO A 53 20.23 -2.49 2.43
N GLY A 54 20.15 -3.22 1.31
CA GLY A 54 19.75 -4.63 1.29
C GLY A 54 18.24 -4.89 1.31
N VAL A 55 17.41 -3.84 1.38
CA VAL A 55 15.95 -3.93 1.21
C VAL A 55 15.57 -3.10 -0.01
N GLU A 56 15.54 -3.76 -1.17
CA GLU A 56 15.26 -3.10 -2.44
C GLU A 56 13.75 -3.02 -2.68
N THR A 57 13.30 -1.88 -3.23
CA THR A 57 11.94 -1.74 -3.75
C THR A 57 11.79 -2.68 -4.95
N PRO A 58 10.75 -3.54 -5.00
CA PRO A 58 10.62 -4.53 -6.06
C PRO A 58 10.38 -3.86 -7.41
N THR A 59 11.14 -4.28 -8.43
CA THR A 59 11.00 -3.78 -9.80
C THR A 59 9.83 -4.47 -10.52
N ASP A 60 9.40 -3.91 -11.66
CA ASP A 60 8.38 -4.54 -12.52
C ASP A 60 8.79 -5.94 -12.99
N GLU A 61 10.08 -6.18 -13.21
CA GLU A 61 10.61 -7.50 -13.56
C GLU A 61 10.33 -8.51 -12.45
N VAL A 62 10.63 -8.13 -11.19
CA VAL A 62 10.34 -8.96 -10.00
C VAL A 62 8.85 -9.19 -9.85
N LEU A 63 8.04 -8.12 -9.94
CA LEU A 63 6.59 -8.18 -9.77
C LEU A 63 5.89 -8.93 -10.90
N SER A 64 6.47 -8.96 -12.10
CA SER A 64 5.93 -9.72 -13.23
C SER A 64 5.99 -11.24 -13.03
N ARG A 65 6.84 -11.72 -12.11
CA ARG A 65 7.03 -13.16 -11.81
C ARG A 65 7.32 -13.97 -13.08
N GLY A 66 8.30 -13.53 -13.87
CA GLY A 66 8.64 -14.16 -15.14
C GLY A 66 7.52 -14.03 -16.19
N GLY A 67 6.70 -13.00 -16.08
CA GLY A 67 5.60 -12.70 -17.00
C GLY A 67 4.25 -13.33 -16.64
N THR A 68 4.14 -14.06 -15.52
CA THR A 68 2.86 -14.55 -14.97
C THR A 68 1.89 -13.41 -14.69
N TYR A 69 2.42 -12.28 -14.22
CA TYR A 69 1.68 -11.04 -14.03
C TYR A 69 2.03 -10.00 -15.09
N SER A 70 1.05 -9.18 -15.43
CA SER A 70 1.29 -7.84 -15.98
C SER A 70 1.30 -6.83 -14.85
N VAL A 71 2.24 -5.89 -14.89
CA VAL A 71 2.39 -4.82 -13.90
C VAL A 71 2.02 -3.52 -14.60
N GLN A 72 1.07 -2.79 -14.04
CA GLN A 72 0.57 -1.53 -14.60
C GLN A 72 0.39 -0.52 -13.49
N GLU A 73 0.52 0.76 -13.83
CA GLU A 73 0.28 1.85 -12.90
C GLU A 73 -0.81 2.76 -13.46
N TRP A 74 -1.89 2.92 -12.70
CA TRP A 74 -3.07 3.68 -13.10
C TRP A 74 -3.27 4.86 -12.17
N ALA A 75 -3.37 6.06 -12.73
CA ALA A 75 -3.82 7.25 -12.00
C ALA A 75 -5.34 7.27 -11.96
N VAL A 76 -5.93 7.35 -10.76
CA VAL A 76 -7.37 7.40 -10.52
C VAL A 76 -7.70 8.61 -9.63
N PRO A 77 -8.93 9.15 -9.64
CA PRO A 77 -9.24 10.30 -8.80
C PRO A 77 -9.02 10.00 -7.31
N GLY A 78 -8.35 10.94 -6.64
CA GLY A 78 -8.30 10.98 -5.19
C GLY A 78 -9.57 11.61 -4.59
N PRO A 79 -9.54 11.93 -3.30
CA PRO A 79 -10.63 12.66 -2.63
C PRO A 79 -10.93 14.02 -3.28
N ASP A 80 -12.12 14.56 -3.01
CA ASP A 80 -12.55 15.85 -3.57
C ASP A 80 -11.55 16.98 -3.26
N GLY A 81 -11.05 17.62 -4.33
CA GLY A 81 -10.09 18.72 -4.22
C GLY A 81 -8.64 18.30 -4.00
N GLU A 82 -8.38 17.00 -3.97
CA GLU A 82 -7.06 16.40 -3.79
C GLU A 82 -6.52 15.83 -5.13
N PRO A 83 -5.20 15.59 -5.25
CA PRO A 83 -4.63 15.03 -6.48
C PRO A 83 -5.11 13.60 -6.76
N ASP A 84 -4.94 13.17 -8.01
CA ASP A 84 -5.10 11.76 -8.39
C ASP A 84 -4.16 10.87 -7.55
N ILE A 85 -4.64 9.67 -7.22
CA ILE A 85 -3.87 8.62 -6.54
C ILE A 85 -3.38 7.59 -7.55
N SER A 86 -2.19 7.04 -7.32
CA SER A 86 -1.67 5.96 -8.16
C SER A 86 -2.06 4.61 -7.60
N LEU A 87 -2.52 3.70 -8.47
CA LEU A 87 -2.73 2.30 -8.18
C LEU A 87 -1.73 1.46 -8.98
N LEU A 88 -0.86 0.73 -8.32
CA LEU A 88 -0.03 -0.30 -8.95
C LEU A 88 -0.81 -1.62 -8.98
N ILE A 89 -1.00 -2.14 -10.19
CA ILE A 89 -1.89 -3.26 -10.46
C ILE A 89 -1.04 -4.40 -11.03
N CYS A 90 -0.95 -5.49 -10.29
CA CYS A 90 -0.43 -6.77 -10.74
C CYS A 90 -1.60 -7.65 -11.16
N LEU A 91 -1.82 -7.81 -12.46
CA LEU A 91 -2.89 -8.65 -13.02
C LEU A 91 -2.35 -9.98 -13.54
N PRO A 92 -2.88 -11.13 -13.11
CA PRO A 92 -2.49 -12.43 -13.63
C PRO A 92 -2.94 -12.59 -15.09
N LYS A 93 -2.04 -12.97 -16.00
CA LYS A 93 -2.37 -13.08 -17.44
C LYS A 93 -3.29 -14.25 -17.80
N HIS A 94 -3.42 -15.24 -16.91
CA HIS A 94 -4.16 -16.48 -17.16
C HIS A 94 -5.17 -16.80 -16.05
N ALA A 95 -5.88 -15.80 -15.53
CA ALA A 95 -6.91 -15.99 -14.51
C ALA A 95 -8.30 -16.23 -15.08
N ALA A 96 -9.14 -16.89 -14.28
CA ALA A 96 -10.56 -17.00 -14.55
C ALA A 96 -11.24 -15.64 -14.38
N THR A 97 -12.20 -15.33 -15.26
CA THR A 97 -13.01 -14.11 -15.15
C THR A 97 -14.35 -14.42 -14.47
N PRO A 98 -14.80 -13.61 -13.49
CA PRO A 98 -14.11 -12.46 -12.91
C PRO A 98 -12.93 -12.86 -12.01
N THR A 99 -11.83 -12.09 -12.09
CA THR A 99 -10.61 -12.30 -11.29
C THR A 99 -10.77 -11.65 -9.91
N PRO A 100 -10.65 -12.41 -8.81
CA PRO A 100 -10.60 -11.83 -7.46
C PRO A 100 -9.34 -10.98 -7.26
N ALA A 101 -9.41 -9.95 -6.42
CA ALA A 101 -8.29 -9.04 -6.18
C ALA A 101 -8.01 -8.83 -4.69
N ILE A 102 -6.73 -8.69 -4.35
CA ILE A 102 -6.25 -8.17 -3.07
C ILE A 102 -6.06 -6.67 -3.25
N TYR A 103 -6.79 -5.86 -2.47
CA TYR A 103 -6.50 -4.43 -2.34
C TYR A 103 -5.52 -4.22 -1.19
N HIS A 104 -4.33 -3.73 -1.50
CA HIS A 104 -3.21 -3.62 -0.60
C HIS A 104 -2.93 -2.15 -0.24
N ILE A 105 -2.80 -1.90 1.06
CA ILE A 105 -2.38 -0.62 1.63
C ILE A 105 -1.05 -0.89 2.31
N HIS A 106 0.01 -0.22 1.84
CA HIS A 106 1.35 -0.48 2.36
C HIS A 106 1.51 -0.05 3.82
N GLY A 107 2.50 -0.66 4.48
CA GLY A 107 2.86 -0.32 5.86
C GLY A 107 3.64 0.99 5.97
N GLY A 108 4.29 1.20 7.12
CA GLY A 108 5.13 2.39 7.36
C GLY A 108 4.42 3.53 8.10
N GLY A 109 3.30 3.23 8.76
CA GLY A 109 2.63 4.15 9.68
C GLY A 109 2.07 5.40 9.01
N MET A 110 1.74 5.33 7.73
CA MET A 110 1.38 6.47 6.87
C MET A 110 2.51 7.49 6.66
N ILE A 111 3.75 7.19 7.07
CA ILE A 111 4.89 8.13 7.03
C ILE A 111 5.97 7.68 6.04
N VAL A 112 6.10 6.38 5.80
CA VAL A 112 7.13 5.78 4.94
C VAL A 112 6.49 4.74 4.02
N GLY A 113 7.16 4.46 2.92
CA GLY A 113 6.79 3.43 1.96
C GLY A 113 6.21 4.03 0.69
N ASP A 114 5.86 3.13 -0.22
CA ASP A 114 5.24 3.40 -1.51
C ASP A 114 4.33 2.20 -1.85
N ASN A 115 3.61 2.30 -2.96
CA ASN A 115 2.72 1.26 -3.47
C ASN A 115 3.42 -0.05 -3.83
N ARG A 116 4.76 -0.12 -3.82
CA ARG A 116 5.53 -1.34 -4.06
C ARG A 116 5.93 -2.07 -2.78
N PHE A 117 5.94 -1.36 -1.65
CA PHE A 117 6.38 -1.90 -0.38
C PHE A 117 5.45 -3.03 0.12
N GLY A 118 5.96 -4.26 0.22
CA GLY A 118 5.20 -5.45 0.65
C GLY A 118 4.54 -6.25 -0.49
N LEU A 119 4.73 -5.85 -1.75
CA LEU A 119 4.07 -6.52 -2.88
C LEU A 119 4.58 -7.93 -3.18
N VAL A 120 5.83 -8.25 -2.85
CA VAL A 120 6.37 -9.60 -3.06
C VAL A 120 5.59 -10.60 -2.20
N GLU A 121 5.33 -10.25 -0.94
CA GLU A 121 4.55 -11.03 0.00
C GLU A 121 3.09 -11.16 -0.45
N MET A 122 2.49 -10.07 -0.93
CA MET A 122 1.12 -10.10 -1.45
C MET A 122 1.01 -10.99 -2.69
N LEU A 123 2.00 -10.97 -3.58
CA LEU A 123 2.02 -11.86 -4.75
C LEU A 123 2.23 -13.33 -4.38
N ASN A 124 3.01 -13.63 -3.33
CA ASN A 124 3.15 -15.00 -2.83
C ASN A 124 1.80 -15.56 -2.33
N LEU A 125 0.93 -14.70 -1.79
CA LEU A 125 -0.43 -15.07 -1.40
C LEU A 125 -1.36 -15.16 -2.61
N ALA A 126 -1.29 -14.20 -3.53
CA ALA A 126 -2.22 -14.07 -4.66
C ALA A 126 -2.03 -15.13 -5.74
N GLU A 127 -0.77 -15.48 -6.07
CA GLU A 127 -0.43 -16.33 -7.22
C GLU A 127 -1.05 -17.74 -7.15
N PRO A 128 -1.00 -18.48 -6.03
CA PRO A 128 -1.64 -19.79 -5.93
C PRO A 128 -3.16 -19.77 -6.11
N MET A 129 -3.80 -18.61 -5.89
CA MET A 129 -5.25 -18.41 -6.00
C MET A 129 -5.65 -17.73 -7.32
N GLY A 130 -4.68 -17.38 -8.17
CA GLY A 130 -4.94 -16.64 -9.42
C GLY A 130 -5.56 -15.26 -9.19
N MET A 131 -5.21 -14.59 -8.09
CA MET A 131 -5.74 -13.27 -7.73
C MET A 131 -4.93 -12.13 -8.34
N ALA A 132 -5.57 -11.01 -8.61
CA ALA A 132 -4.89 -9.75 -8.83
C ALA A 132 -4.40 -9.13 -7.51
N VAL A 133 -3.40 -8.27 -7.57
CA VAL A 133 -3.01 -7.38 -6.46
C VAL A 133 -3.09 -5.94 -6.94
N VAL A 134 -3.82 -5.10 -6.21
CA VAL A 134 -3.93 -3.66 -6.46
C VAL A 134 -3.41 -2.94 -5.24
N SER A 135 -2.34 -2.16 -5.39
CA SER A 135 -1.69 -1.47 -4.28
C SER A 135 -1.76 0.04 -4.47
N VAL A 136 -2.19 0.75 -3.44
CA VAL A 136 -2.41 2.20 -3.49
C VAL A 136 -1.19 3.00 -3.06
N GLU A 137 -0.86 4.04 -3.81
CA GLU A 137 0.07 5.10 -3.44
C GLU A 137 -0.71 6.20 -2.72
N TYR A 138 -0.76 6.13 -1.39
CA TYR A 138 -1.40 7.17 -0.59
C TYR A 138 -0.39 8.28 -0.24
N ARG A 139 -0.87 9.50 -0.02
CA ARG A 139 0.01 10.60 0.39
C ARG A 139 0.52 10.39 1.80
N LEU A 140 1.79 10.68 2.04
CA LEU A 140 2.43 10.45 3.33
C LEU A 140 2.23 11.62 4.31
N SER A 141 2.14 11.29 5.59
CA SER A 141 2.33 12.22 6.70
C SER A 141 3.82 12.51 6.92
N PRO A 142 4.19 13.73 7.37
CA PRO A 142 3.33 14.79 7.88
C PRO A 142 2.80 15.77 6.82
N GLU A 143 3.24 15.68 5.56
CA GLU A 143 2.82 16.57 4.48
C GLU A 143 1.32 16.49 4.23
N THR A 144 0.78 15.28 4.31
CA THR A 144 -0.66 15.01 4.36
C THR A 144 -1.00 14.36 5.71
N PRO A 145 -1.45 15.13 6.71
CA PRO A 145 -1.82 14.59 8.01
C PRO A 145 -3.13 13.80 7.92
N HIS A 146 -3.43 13.04 8.97
CA HIS A 146 -4.75 12.43 9.13
C HIS A 146 -5.88 13.48 8.97
N PRO A 147 -6.96 13.19 8.20
CA PRO A 147 -7.30 11.88 7.63
C PRO A 147 -6.77 11.59 6.22
N GLY A 148 -6.04 12.50 5.58
CA GLY A 148 -5.74 12.43 4.14
C GLY A 148 -5.18 11.10 3.62
N PRO A 149 -4.15 10.47 4.23
CA PRO A 149 -3.64 9.18 3.77
C PRO A 149 -4.70 8.07 3.77
N VAL A 150 -5.61 8.10 4.74
CA VAL A 150 -6.70 7.12 4.87
C VAL A 150 -7.78 7.38 3.82
N GLU A 151 -8.09 8.66 3.56
CA GLU A 151 -9.04 9.04 2.52
C GLU A 151 -8.53 8.65 1.12
N ASP A 152 -7.23 8.75 0.86
CA ASP A 152 -6.62 8.28 -0.40
C ASP A 152 -6.80 6.76 -0.57
N CYS A 153 -6.56 5.98 0.50
CA CYS A 153 -6.78 4.54 0.50
C CYS A 153 -8.27 4.19 0.27
N TYR A 154 -9.18 4.96 0.87
CA TYR A 154 -10.60 4.74 0.69
C TYR A 154 -11.05 5.08 -0.73
N ALA A 155 -10.60 6.20 -1.28
CA ALA A 155 -10.86 6.60 -2.66
C ALA A 155 -10.41 5.52 -3.66
N GLY A 156 -9.21 4.97 -3.46
CA GLY A 156 -8.69 3.89 -4.30
C GLY A 156 -9.50 2.61 -4.19
N LEU A 157 -9.93 2.22 -2.99
CA LEU A 157 -10.78 1.05 -2.79
C LEU A 157 -12.16 1.22 -3.45
N VAL A 158 -12.79 2.37 -3.26
CA VAL A 158 -14.07 2.70 -3.89
C VAL A 158 -13.93 2.66 -5.41
N TRP A 159 -12.86 3.25 -5.95
CA TRP A 159 -12.59 3.23 -7.38
C TRP A 159 -12.45 1.80 -7.92
N VAL A 160 -11.64 0.95 -7.26
CA VAL A 160 -11.46 -0.46 -7.64
C VAL A 160 -12.78 -1.24 -7.60
N SER A 161 -13.60 -1.01 -6.58
CA SER A 161 -14.91 -1.64 -6.44
C SER A 161 -15.84 -1.25 -7.60
N ASP A 162 -15.91 0.05 -7.93
CA ASP A 162 -16.77 0.57 -8.98
C ASP A 162 -16.32 0.18 -10.40
N HIS A 163 -15.01 -0.07 -10.60
CA HIS A 163 -14.40 -0.39 -11.90
C HIS A 163 -13.91 -1.85 -12.00
N ALA A 164 -14.40 -2.74 -11.14
CA ALA A 164 -13.96 -4.14 -11.08
C ALA A 164 -14.13 -4.87 -12.42
N HIS A 165 -15.19 -4.59 -13.18
CA HIS A 165 -15.40 -5.18 -14.50
C HIS A 165 -14.34 -4.71 -15.52
N GLU A 166 -13.93 -3.46 -15.43
CA GLU A 166 -12.96 -2.85 -16.36
C GLU A 166 -11.55 -3.36 -16.10
N LEU A 167 -11.16 -3.47 -14.83
CA LEU A 167 -9.92 -4.14 -14.39
C LEU A 167 -9.83 -5.58 -14.92
N ASN A 168 -10.97 -6.28 -14.95
CA ASN A 168 -11.07 -7.62 -15.54
C ASN A 168 -11.02 -7.61 -17.07
N SER A 169 -11.55 -6.57 -17.73
CA SER A 169 -11.52 -6.47 -19.20
C SER A 169 -10.12 -6.20 -19.76
N THR A 170 -9.26 -5.52 -19.00
CA THR A 170 -7.86 -5.27 -19.37
C THR A 170 -6.97 -6.52 -19.39
N LEU A 171 -7.47 -7.67 -18.90
CA LEU A 171 -6.82 -8.98 -19.03
C LEU A 171 -6.59 -9.41 -20.50
N ASN A 172 -7.30 -8.78 -21.46
CA ASN A 172 -7.22 -9.11 -22.88
C ASN A 172 -6.38 -8.14 -23.73
N ALA A 173 -5.86 -7.05 -23.15
CA ALA A 173 -5.18 -6.00 -23.89
C ALA A 173 -3.70 -5.90 -23.49
N SER A 174 -2.82 -6.42 -24.36
CA SER A 174 -1.38 -6.26 -24.26
C SER A 174 -0.98 -4.78 -24.47
N SER A 175 -1.05 -3.93 -23.46
CA SER A 175 -0.48 -2.59 -23.56
C SER A 175 0.01 -2.05 -22.23
N SER A 176 1.28 -1.66 -22.21
CA SER A 176 1.97 -0.94 -21.15
C SER A 176 1.59 0.55 -21.23
N ALA A 177 1.10 1.11 -20.12
CA ALA A 177 0.54 2.46 -19.96
C ALA A 177 -0.92 2.62 -20.42
N VAL A 178 -1.83 1.94 -19.72
CA VAL A 178 -3.25 2.25 -19.75
C VAL A 178 -3.50 3.33 -18.69
N ARG A 179 -3.95 4.51 -19.12
CA ARG A 179 -4.57 5.48 -18.20
C ARG A 179 -5.91 4.89 -17.78
N ALA A 180 -6.25 4.99 -16.49
CA ALA A 180 -7.57 4.57 -16.04
C ALA A 180 -8.66 5.19 -16.94
N PRO A 181 -9.67 4.41 -17.35
CA PRO A 181 -10.79 4.94 -18.12
C PRO A 181 -11.40 6.14 -17.40
N ALA A 182 -11.81 7.15 -18.17
CA ALA A 182 -12.30 8.41 -17.63
C ALA A 182 -13.49 8.19 -16.70
N VAL A 183 -13.46 8.83 -15.53
CA VAL A 183 -14.55 8.76 -14.57
C VAL A 183 -15.81 9.34 -15.21
N ALA A 184 -16.80 8.48 -15.43
CA ALA A 184 -18.12 8.93 -15.82
C ALA A 184 -18.69 9.73 -14.65
N SER A 185 -18.82 11.04 -14.81
CA SER A 185 -19.45 11.94 -13.84
C SER A 185 -20.75 11.31 -13.36
N ARG A 186 -20.82 10.88 -12.09
CA ARG A 186 -22.10 10.49 -11.48
C ARG A 186 -22.99 11.72 -11.51
N GLN A 187 -23.96 11.75 -12.43
CA GLN A 187 -25.11 12.61 -12.25
C GLN A 187 -25.87 12.06 -11.04
N VAL A 188 -25.67 12.73 -9.90
CA VAL A 188 -26.58 12.57 -8.77
C VAL A 188 -27.88 13.25 -9.20
N SER A 189 -28.86 12.45 -9.58
CA SER A 189 -30.22 12.95 -9.80
C SER A 189 -30.79 13.47 -8.47
N PRO A 190 -31.51 14.60 -8.46
CA PRO A 190 -32.04 15.25 -7.26
C PRO A 190 -33.12 14.42 -6.55
#